data_AF-A0A3M6UNI0-F1
#
_entry.id   AF-A0A3M6UNI0-F1
#
_cell.length_a   1.000
_cell.length_b   1.000
_cell.length_c   1.000
_cell.angle_alpha   90.00
_cell.angle_beta   90.00
_cell.angle_gamma   90.00
#
_symmetry.space_group_name_H-M   'P 1'
#
loop_
_entity.id
_entity.type
_entity.pdbx_description
1 polymer ?
#
loop_
_entity_poly.entity_id
_entity_poly.type
_entity_poly.pdbx_seq_one_letter_code
_entity_poly.pdbx_strand_id
1 'polypeptide(L)'
;MSLAFPQHCGSVTWYEPLPVKTVSSAGDDPTPAKVKLFEGYPASLSWNFSLTSVTLFAVNVKFNAESLALSGPGGSGAKVAPAFEDKFNFTWISQRLTLVIFSVTAAYDESNGEFSCELLTMEGAWIRKIQVKIVGKR
;
A
#
# COMPACT_ATOMS: atom_id res chain seq x y z
N MET A 1 -17.06 34.93 20.43
CA MET A 1 -15.77 34.90 19.72
C MET A 1 -15.24 33.48 19.89
N SER A 2 -15.53 32.59 18.94
CA SER A 2 -15.06 31.20 18.99
C SER A 2 -13.65 31.18 18.41
N LEU A 3 -12.67 30.78 19.22
CA LEU A 3 -11.33 30.51 18.75
C LEU A 3 -11.39 29.19 17.98
N ALA A 4 -11.36 29.27 16.66
CA ALA A 4 -11.05 28.11 15.84
C ALA A 4 -9.59 27.73 16.16
N PHE A 5 -9.40 26.68 16.94
CA PHE A 5 -8.12 25.99 16.95
C PHE A 5 -7.85 25.54 15.52
N PRO A 6 -6.64 25.74 14.96
CA PRO A 6 -6.29 25.07 13.72
C PRO A 6 -6.37 23.58 14.02
N GLN A 7 -7.42 22.95 13.50
CA GLN A 7 -7.56 21.52 13.50
C GLN A 7 -6.38 21.04 12.66
N HIS A 8 -5.30 20.62 13.31
CA HIS A 8 -4.20 19.94 12.64
C HIS A 8 -4.77 18.61 12.13
N CYS A 9 -5.45 18.68 11.00
CA CYS A 9 -6.02 17.54 10.31
C CYS A 9 -4.81 16.73 9.85
N GLY A 10 -4.65 15.54 10.40
CA GLY A 10 -3.55 14.65 10.03
C GLY A 10 -3.50 14.45 8.51
N SER A 11 -2.33 14.18 7.96
CA SER A 11 -2.20 13.90 6.53
C SER A 11 -1.19 12.81 6.26
N VAL A 12 -1.38 12.15 5.12
CA VAL A 12 -0.45 11.17 4.57
C VAL A 12 0.01 11.67 3.21
N THR A 13 1.33 11.77 3.04
CA THR A 13 1.93 12.00 1.72
C THR A 13 2.52 10.68 1.23
N TRP A 14 1.97 10.19 0.13
CA TRP A 14 2.44 9.03 -0.63
C TRP A 14 3.44 9.46 -1.69
N TYR A 15 4.71 9.16 -1.48
CA TYR A 15 5.78 9.36 -2.46
C TYR A 15 5.79 8.24 -3.52
N GLU A 16 5.39 7.04 -3.12
CA GLU A 16 5.23 5.92 -4.04
C GLU A 16 3.88 5.22 -3.85
N PRO A 17 3.34 4.65 -4.95
CA PRO A 17 3.81 4.82 -6.34
C PRO A 17 3.53 6.23 -6.89
N LEU A 18 4.30 6.65 -7.89
CA LEU A 18 4.10 7.93 -8.58
C LEU A 18 2.73 8.00 -9.28
N PRO A 19 2.18 9.21 -9.48
CA PRO A 19 2.69 10.50 -8.98
C PRO A 19 2.52 10.63 -7.46
N VAL A 20 3.27 11.54 -6.84
CA VAL A 20 3.14 11.86 -5.42
C VAL A 20 1.73 12.36 -5.11
N LYS A 21 1.14 11.88 -4.01
CA LYS A 21 -0.22 12.25 -3.58
C LYS A 21 -0.21 12.60 -2.09
N THR A 22 -0.79 13.73 -1.73
CA THR A 22 -1.08 14.07 -0.33
C THR A 22 -2.58 14.00 -0.12
N VAL A 23 -2.99 13.28 0.93
CA VAL A 23 -4.39 13.17 1.36
C VAL A 23 -4.48 13.68 2.80
N SER A 24 -5.57 14.38 3.10
CA SER A 24 -5.80 15.04 4.41
C SER A 24 -6.98 14.45 5.16
N SER A 25 -7.58 13.38 4.65
CA SER A 25 -8.66 12.66 5.32
C SER A 25 -8.49 11.16 5.16
N ALA A 26 -8.71 10.42 6.25
CA ALA A 26 -8.78 8.98 6.20
C ALA A 26 -10.01 8.54 5.39
N GLY A 27 -9.89 7.46 4.64
CA GLY A 27 -10.90 7.01 3.68
C GLY A 27 -10.85 7.70 2.32
N ASP A 28 -10.01 8.73 2.14
CA ASP A 28 -9.72 9.26 0.81
C ASP A 28 -9.15 8.14 -0.08
N ASP A 29 -9.73 7.96 -1.26
CA ASP A 29 -9.34 6.94 -2.22
C ASP A 29 -8.69 7.58 -3.46
N PRO A 30 -7.38 7.92 -3.40
CA PRO A 30 -6.69 8.53 -4.52
C PRO A 30 -6.64 7.57 -5.71
N THR A 31 -6.76 8.12 -6.93
CA THR A 31 -6.69 7.34 -8.17
C THR A 31 -5.52 6.33 -8.15
N PRO A 32 -5.77 5.04 -8.46
CA PRO A 32 -4.72 4.02 -8.46
C PRO A 32 -3.56 4.39 -9.39
N ALA A 33 -2.33 4.08 -8.96
CA ALA A 33 -1.20 4.11 -9.89
C ALA A 33 -1.28 2.92 -10.84
N LYS A 34 -0.72 3.07 -12.04
CA LYS A 34 -0.64 2.00 -13.03
C LYS A 34 0.81 1.60 -13.25
N VAL A 35 1.09 0.31 -13.10
CA VAL A 35 2.43 -0.26 -13.29
C VAL A 35 2.34 -1.40 -14.30
N LYS A 36 3.35 -1.55 -15.17
CA LYS A 36 3.45 -2.70 -16.08
C LYS A 36 4.41 -3.73 -15.52
N LEU A 37 3.99 -4.99 -15.43
CA LEU A 37 4.82 -6.11 -14.98
C LEU A 37 4.83 -7.23 -16.03
N PHE A 38 5.91 -8.00 -16.09
CA PHE A 38 6.07 -9.10 -17.04
C PHE A 38 5.66 -10.42 -16.40
N GLU A 39 4.79 -11.17 -17.08
CA GLU A 39 4.33 -12.47 -16.59
C GLU A 39 5.48 -13.48 -16.44
N GLY A 40 5.48 -14.24 -15.35
CA GLY A 40 6.46 -15.26 -15.02
C GLY A 40 7.78 -14.74 -14.42
N TYR A 41 7.95 -13.42 -14.29
CA TYR A 41 9.13 -12.82 -13.68
C TYR A 41 8.84 -12.31 -12.26
N PRO A 42 9.86 -12.27 -11.38
CA PRO A 42 9.73 -11.59 -10.10
C PRO A 42 9.58 -10.08 -10.30
N ALA A 43 8.84 -9.45 -9.40
CA ALA A 43 8.63 -8.01 -9.40
C ALA A 43 8.47 -7.47 -7.97
N SER A 44 8.48 -6.15 -7.82
CA SER A 44 8.15 -5.50 -6.55
C SER A 44 7.18 -4.34 -6.74
N LEU A 45 6.31 -4.18 -5.75
CA LEU A 45 5.44 -3.04 -5.57
C LEU A 45 5.87 -2.31 -4.30
N SER A 46 5.95 -0.98 -4.36
CA SER A 46 6.41 -0.19 -3.22
C SER A 46 5.46 0.95 -2.89
N TRP A 47 5.31 1.17 -1.59
CA TRP A 47 4.59 2.30 -1.02
C TRP A 47 5.55 3.01 -0.08
N ASN A 48 5.89 4.25 -0.41
CA ASN A 48 6.73 5.12 0.39
C ASN A 48 5.88 6.29 0.84
N PHE A 49 5.87 6.58 2.13
CA PHE A 49 4.96 7.54 2.71
C PHE A 49 5.56 8.28 3.90
N SER A 50 5.01 9.45 4.16
CA SER A 50 5.23 10.19 5.41
C SER A 50 3.91 10.52 6.06
N LEU A 51 3.92 10.55 7.38
CA LEU A 51 2.77 10.86 8.22
C LEU A 51 2.99 12.25 8.84
N THR A 52 1.97 13.10 8.81
CA THR A 52 1.97 14.38 9.52
C THR A 52 0.83 14.37 10.52
N SER A 53 1.16 14.43 11.81
CA SER A 53 0.17 14.45 12.91
C SER A 53 -0.82 13.28 12.87
N VAL A 54 -0.35 12.10 12.46
CA VAL A 54 -1.13 10.84 12.40
C VAL A 54 -0.34 9.75 13.13
N THR A 55 -1.02 8.98 13.99
CA THR A 55 -0.41 7.84 14.69
C THR A 55 -0.79 6.53 14.00
N LEU A 56 0.22 5.80 13.52
CA LEU A 56 0.05 4.52 12.84
C LEU A 56 0.03 3.36 13.83
N PHE A 57 -0.94 2.45 13.68
CA PHE A 57 -1.02 1.22 14.47
C PHE A 57 -0.61 -0.02 13.71
N ALA A 58 -0.95 -0.09 12.44
CA ALA A 58 -0.66 -1.23 11.60
C ALA A 58 -0.73 -0.85 10.12
N VAL A 59 -0.13 -1.70 9.30
CA VAL A 59 -0.28 -1.68 7.85
C VAL A 59 -0.87 -2.99 7.40
N ASN A 60 -1.82 -2.92 6.48
CA ASN A 60 -2.39 -4.06 5.78
C ASN A 60 -2.14 -3.91 4.28
N VAL A 61 -1.41 -4.86 3.68
CA VAL A 61 -1.25 -4.94 2.23
C VAL A 61 -2.24 -5.96 1.71
N LYS A 62 -3.02 -5.57 0.71
CA LYS A 62 -4.12 -6.38 0.19
C LYS A 62 -4.06 -6.52 -1.33
N PHE A 63 -4.73 -7.55 -1.82
CA PHE A 63 -5.20 -7.63 -3.19
C PHE A 63 -6.72 -7.80 -3.14
N ASN A 64 -7.46 -6.84 -3.70
CA ASN A 64 -8.91 -6.71 -3.46
C ASN A 64 -9.23 -6.75 -1.96
N ALA A 65 -10.08 -7.68 -1.52
CA ALA A 65 -10.46 -7.85 -0.11
C ALA A 65 -9.48 -8.71 0.70
N GLU A 66 -8.56 -9.44 0.04
CA GLU A 66 -7.69 -10.41 0.68
C GLU A 66 -6.46 -9.72 1.29
N SER A 67 -6.22 -9.98 2.59
CA SER A 67 -5.03 -9.51 3.30
C SER A 67 -3.83 -10.40 2.95
N LEU A 68 -2.86 -9.82 2.24
CA LEU A 68 -1.63 -10.49 1.83
C LEU A 68 -0.58 -10.40 2.92
N ALA A 69 -0.44 -9.24 3.58
CA ALA A 69 0.55 -9.02 4.62
C ALA A 69 0.07 -8.03 5.67
N LEU A 70 0.52 -8.24 6.91
CA LEU A 70 0.22 -7.38 8.07
C LEU A 70 1.52 -7.04 8.80
N SER A 71 1.60 -5.82 9.32
CA SER A 71 2.73 -5.38 10.13
C SER A 71 2.34 -4.24 11.07
N GLY A 72 2.93 -4.22 12.26
CA GLY A 72 2.93 -3.05 13.14
C GLY A 72 3.96 -2.00 12.69
N PRO A 73 4.00 -0.82 13.34
CA PRO A 73 4.79 0.30 12.88
C PRO A 73 6.29 -0.03 12.82
N GLY A 74 6.96 0.44 11.76
CA GLY A 74 8.40 0.21 11.57
C GLY A 74 8.77 -1.25 11.23
N GLY A 75 7.82 -2.06 10.76
CA GLY A 75 8.07 -3.45 10.38
C GLY A 75 7.90 -4.46 11.52
N SER A 76 7.44 -4.02 12.70
CA SER A 76 7.23 -4.91 13.85
C SER A 76 6.24 -6.03 13.50
N GLY A 77 6.62 -7.28 13.73
CA GLY A 77 5.77 -8.44 13.46
C GLY A 77 5.33 -8.57 11.98
N ALA A 78 6.09 -7.97 11.05
CA ALA A 78 5.81 -8.06 9.62
C ALA A 78 5.74 -9.53 9.17
N LYS A 79 4.60 -9.89 8.56
CA LYS A 79 4.36 -11.24 8.04
C LYS A 79 3.47 -11.21 6.82
N VAL A 80 3.76 -12.10 5.88
CA VAL A 80 2.82 -12.48 4.82
C VAL A 80 1.84 -13.48 5.43
N ALA A 81 0.58 -13.44 4.99
CA ALA A 81 -0.42 -14.41 5.45
C ALA A 81 -0.05 -15.83 4.96
N PRO A 82 -0.26 -16.89 5.77
CA PRO A 82 0.20 -18.24 5.45
C PRO A 82 -0.21 -18.77 4.07
N ALA A 83 -1.38 -18.38 3.58
CA ALA A 83 -1.89 -18.79 2.26
C ALA A 83 -1.13 -18.17 1.06
N PHE A 84 -0.21 -17.24 1.32
CA PHE A 84 0.50 -16.48 0.30
C PHE A 84 2.02 -16.39 0.50
N GLU A 85 2.58 -17.09 1.50
CA GLU A 85 4.02 -17.07 1.81
C GLU A 85 4.89 -17.63 0.67
N ASP A 86 4.31 -18.48 -0.18
CA ASP A 86 4.95 -19.05 -1.37
C ASP A 86 4.87 -18.13 -2.60
N LYS A 87 4.14 -17.02 -2.51
CA LYS A 87 3.87 -16.09 -3.63
C LYS A 87 4.49 -14.71 -3.40
N PHE A 88 4.55 -14.28 -2.14
CA PHE A 88 5.03 -12.96 -1.79
C PHE A 88 6.04 -12.96 -0.66
N ASN A 89 6.86 -11.91 -0.66
CA ASN A 89 7.56 -11.45 0.53
C ASN A 89 7.15 -10.01 0.82
N PHE A 90 7.18 -9.62 2.09
CA PHE A 90 6.85 -8.27 2.51
C PHE A 90 7.95 -7.73 3.42
N THR A 91 8.43 -6.53 3.11
CA THR A 91 9.42 -5.82 3.91
C THR A 91 8.99 -4.40 4.17
N TRP A 92 9.39 -3.87 5.32
CA TRP A 92 9.22 -2.48 5.67
C TRP A 92 10.53 -1.94 6.24
N ILE A 93 11.14 -1.00 5.52
CA ILE A 93 12.37 -0.35 5.92
C ILE A 93 12.13 1.16 5.94
N SER A 94 12.26 1.77 7.12
CA SER A 94 12.02 3.20 7.33
C SER A 94 10.61 3.63 6.87
N GLN A 95 10.49 4.46 5.83
CA GLN A 95 9.22 4.96 5.29
C GLN A 95 8.71 4.18 4.07
N ARG A 96 9.42 3.12 3.65
CA ARG A 96 9.09 2.35 2.46
C ARG A 96 8.69 0.91 2.79
N LEU A 97 7.48 0.55 2.37
CA LEU A 97 6.94 -0.80 2.34
C LEU A 97 7.18 -1.39 0.95
N THR A 98 7.58 -2.65 0.87
CA THR A 98 7.77 -3.36 -0.39
C THR A 98 7.12 -4.72 -0.34
N LEU A 99 6.22 -4.98 -1.29
CA LEU A 99 5.69 -6.30 -1.58
C LEU A 99 6.47 -6.87 -2.77
N VAL A 100 7.23 -7.93 -2.55
CA VAL A 100 7.89 -8.70 -3.60
C VAL A 100 6.92 -9.77 -4.07
N ILE A 101 6.72 -9.86 -5.38
CA ILE A 101 5.96 -10.91 -6.06
C ILE A 101 7.00 -11.88 -6.63
N PHE A 102 7.02 -13.13 -6.18
CA PHE A 102 8.05 -14.08 -6.62
C PHE A 102 7.91 -14.48 -8.09
N SER A 103 6.67 -14.59 -8.57
CA SER A 103 6.35 -14.81 -9.98
C SER A 103 5.04 -14.11 -10.31
N VAL A 104 5.09 -13.12 -11.19
CA VAL A 104 3.91 -12.39 -11.65
C VAL A 104 3.02 -13.32 -12.48
N THR A 105 1.71 -13.33 -12.22
CA THR A 105 0.74 -14.17 -12.93
C THR A 105 -0.46 -13.35 -13.38
N ALA A 106 -1.13 -13.75 -14.47
CA ALA A 106 -2.33 -13.09 -14.99
C ALA A 106 -3.43 -12.79 -13.93
N ALA A 107 -3.47 -13.54 -12.82
CA ALA A 107 -4.41 -13.30 -11.72
C ALA A 107 -4.28 -11.90 -11.09
N TYR A 108 -3.11 -11.27 -11.20
CA TYR A 108 -2.83 -9.94 -10.65
C TYR A 108 -3.05 -8.79 -11.66
N ASP A 109 -3.57 -9.08 -12.85
CA ASP A 109 -3.85 -8.03 -13.85
C ASP A 109 -4.92 -7.04 -13.36
N GLU A 110 -4.86 -5.80 -13.85
CA GLU A 110 -5.78 -4.71 -13.55
C GLU A 110 -7.23 -5.05 -13.90
N SER A 111 -7.48 -6.04 -14.77
CA SER A 111 -8.82 -6.58 -15.02
C SER A 111 -9.39 -7.42 -13.87
N ASN A 112 -8.54 -7.96 -13.00
CA ASN A 112 -8.89 -8.90 -11.93
C ASN A 112 -8.86 -8.25 -10.53
N GLY A 113 -8.16 -7.12 -10.40
CA GLY A 113 -8.12 -6.41 -9.12
C GLY A 113 -7.03 -5.37 -9.02
N GLU A 114 -6.82 -4.93 -7.79
CA GLU A 114 -5.80 -3.96 -7.43
C GLU A 114 -5.11 -4.34 -6.13
N PHE A 115 -3.83 -3.99 -6.05
CA PHE A 115 -3.09 -4.04 -4.79
C PHE A 115 -3.33 -2.76 -4.03
N SER A 116 -3.47 -2.85 -2.71
CA SER A 116 -3.56 -1.68 -1.84
C SER A 116 -2.64 -1.79 -0.64
N CYS A 117 -2.12 -0.65 -0.21
CA CYS A 117 -1.55 -0.46 1.11
C CYS A 117 -2.54 0.37 1.92
N GLU A 118 -2.95 -0.15 3.08
CA GLU A 118 -3.81 0.52 4.05
C GLU A 118 -2.99 0.82 5.30
N LEU A 119 -2.80 2.12 5.62
CA LEU A 119 -2.25 2.56 6.91
C LEU A 119 -3.41 2.71 7.89
N LEU A 120 -3.40 1.93 8.97
CA LEU A 120 -4.50 1.87 9.95
C LEU A 120 -4.19 2.78 11.15
N THR A 121 -5.10 3.73 11.38
CA THR A 121 -4.93 4.82 12.36
C THR A 121 -6.22 4.99 13.17
N MET A 122 -6.26 5.88 14.18
CA MET A 122 -7.52 6.14 14.91
C MET A 122 -8.55 6.83 14.02
N GLU A 123 -8.08 7.63 13.07
CA GLU A 123 -8.89 8.41 12.15
C GLU A 123 -9.50 7.55 11.04
N GLY A 124 -8.97 6.34 10.82
CA GLY A 124 -9.41 5.38 9.81
C GLY A 124 -8.25 4.80 8.99
N ALA A 125 -8.58 4.26 7.81
CA ALA A 125 -7.61 3.72 6.88
C ALA A 125 -7.19 4.77 5.84
N TRP A 126 -5.88 4.92 5.64
CA TRP A 126 -5.31 5.74 4.58
C TRP A 126 -4.82 4.82 3.47
N ILE A 127 -5.33 4.99 2.27
CA ILE A 127 -5.24 3.96 1.23
C ILE A 127 -4.43 4.47 0.05
N ARG A 128 -3.52 3.63 -0.46
CA ARG A 128 -2.85 3.86 -1.75
C ARG A 128 -2.85 2.60 -2.60
N LYS A 129 -3.46 2.71 -3.78
CA LYS A 129 -3.69 1.58 -4.69
C LYS A 129 -2.73 1.54 -5.88
N ILE A 130 -2.45 0.34 -6.34
CA ILE A 130 -1.68 0.03 -7.55
C ILE A 130 -2.46 -0.98 -8.40
N GLN A 131 -2.79 -0.58 -9.62
CA GLN A 131 -3.24 -1.47 -10.68
C GLN A 131 -2.03 -1.95 -11.49
N VAL A 132 -1.95 -3.25 -11.71
CA VAL A 132 -0.86 -3.87 -12.45
C VAL A 132 -1.37 -4.31 -13.81
N LYS A 133 -0.81 -3.76 -14.88
CA LYS A 133 -1.00 -4.28 -16.22
C LYS A 133 0.03 -5.35 -16.52
N ILE A 134 -0.42 -6.58 -16.74
CA ILE A 134 0.46 -7.68 -17.05
C ILE A 134 0.69 -7.72 -18.55
N VAL A 135 1.96 -7.81 -18.93
CA VAL A 135 2.38 -7.99 -20.31
C VAL A 135 3.02 -9.36 -20.46
N GLY A 136 2.83 -9.97 -21.64
CA GLY A 136 3.35 -11.30 -21.95
C GLY A 136 4.87 -11.40 -21.77
N LYS A 137 5.35 -12.64 -21.74
CA LYS A 137 6.77 -12.97 -21.57
C LYS A 137 7.62 -12.24 -22.63
N ARG A 138 8.77 -11.71 -22.20
CA ARG A 138 9.79 -11.18 -23.11
C ARG A 138 10.41 -12.27 -23.96
#